data_AF-A0A0M8ZS12-F1
#
_entry.id   AF-A0A0M8ZS12-F1
#
_cell.length_a   1.000
_cell.length_b   1.000
_cell.length_c   1.000
_cell.angle_alpha   90.00
_cell.angle_beta   90.00
_cell.angle_gamma   90.00
#
_symmetry.space_group_name_H-M   'P 1'
#
loop_
_entity.id
_entity.type
_entity.pdbx_description
1 polymer ?
#
loop_
_entity_poly.entity_id
_entity_poly.type
_entity_poly.pdbx_seq_one_letter_code
_entity_poly.pdbx_strand_id
1 'polypeptide(L)'
;MSAISVFDFKDPVNLANFLHNLSNNETEYNKYLSHKLIDNYEIENERLKEVLERRKGRSNEFGNYVEEFECFVCTNIYQPKKSKIVDEKHYNCPLPKNPLTNKIDHSNWWTNQWILGKCSATLLSYHLQNNLTINKENFEKDKMKLYETNEC
;
A
#
# COMPACT_ATOMS: atom_id res chain seq x y z
N MET A 1 1.62 18.94 -21.25
CA MET A 1 1.70 19.24 -19.80
C MET A 1 0.50 18.57 -19.15
N SER A 2 0.65 17.83 -18.05
CA SER A 2 -0.43 17.01 -17.45
C SER A 2 -0.78 17.41 -16.01
N ALA A 3 -0.07 18.38 -15.45
CA ALA A 3 -0.25 18.87 -14.09
C ALA A 3 0.14 20.36 -14.03
N ILE A 4 -0.37 21.05 -13.01
CA ILE A 4 -0.06 22.45 -12.70
C ILE A 4 0.75 22.44 -11.40
N SER A 5 1.98 22.94 -11.44
CA SER A 5 2.83 23.03 -10.25
C SER A 5 2.56 24.36 -9.55
N VAL A 6 2.31 24.30 -8.24
CA VAL A 6 2.14 25.51 -7.41
C VAL A 6 3.42 26.36 -7.36
N PHE A 7 4.58 25.76 -7.61
CA PHE A 7 5.88 26.44 -7.62
C PHE A 7 6.11 27.32 -8.85
N ASP A 8 5.31 27.16 -9.90
CA ASP A 8 5.42 27.97 -11.12
C ASP A 8 4.79 29.36 -10.96
N PHE A 9 4.15 29.62 -9.80
CA PHE A 9 3.43 30.86 -9.50
C PHE A 9 4.12 31.61 -8.37
N LYS A 10 4.20 32.93 -8.55
CA LYS A 10 4.82 33.84 -7.58
C LYS A 10 4.09 33.85 -6.22
N ASP A 11 2.77 33.66 -6.24
CA ASP A 11 1.91 33.71 -5.07
C ASP A 11 0.56 32.99 -5.33
N PRO A 12 -0.22 32.70 -4.26
CA PRO A 12 -1.51 32.02 -4.39
C PRO A 12 -2.56 32.78 -5.21
N VAL A 13 -2.50 34.11 -5.27
CA VAL A 13 -3.46 34.92 -6.04
C VAL A 13 -3.26 34.71 -7.53
N ASN A 14 -2.00 34.68 -7.98
CA ASN A 14 -1.66 34.38 -9.36
C ASN A 14 -2.09 32.97 -9.78
N LEU A 15 -1.90 31.97 -8.90
CA LEU A 15 -2.40 30.62 -9.12
C LEU A 15 -3.94 30.59 -9.21
N ALA A 16 -4.63 31.26 -8.30
CA ALA A 16 -6.10 31.31 -8.29
C ALA A 16 -6.65 31.95 -9.58
N ASN A 17 -6.08 33.07 -10.02
CA ASN A 17 -6.44 33.72 -11.28
C ASN A 17 -6.18 32.81 -12.49
N PHE A 18 -5.04 32.13 -12.51
CA PHE A 18 -4.73 31.15 -13.56
C PHE A 18 -5.74 30.02 -13.60
N LEU A 19 -6.06 29.40 -12.45
CA LEU A 19 -7.04 28.32 -12.37
C LEU A 19 -8.43 28.76 -12.78
N HIS A 20 -8.85 29.97 -12.40
CA HIS A 20 -10.15 30.53 -12.79
C HIS A 20 -10.24 30.75 -14.31
N ASN A 21 -9.17 31.28 -14.92
CA ASN A 21 -9.12 31.45 -16.37
C ASN A 21 -9.10 30.10 -17.10
N LEU A 22 -8.35 29.13 -16.56
CA LEU A 22 -8.24 27.79 -17.13
C LEU A 22 -9.58 27.05 -17.07
N SER A 23 -10.32 27.12 -15.95
CA SER A 23 -11.61 26.47 -15.80
C SER A 23 -12.68 27.02 -16.75
N ASN A 24 -12.55 28.29 -17.14
CA ASN A 24 -13.46 28.96 -18.06
C ASN A 24 -13.06 28.78 -19.53
N ASN A 25 -11.95 28.09 -19.82
CA ASN A 25 -11.46 27.85 -21.18
C ASN A 25 -11.27 26.35 -21.42
N GLU A 26 -12.29 25.72 -21.98
CA GLU A 26 -12.31 24.29 -22.25
C GLU A 26 -11.15 23.83 -23.15
N THR A 27 -10.76 24.65 -24.13
CA THR A 27 -9.65 24.30 -25.04
C THR A 27 -8.33 24.25 -24.29
N GLU A 28 -8.01 25.25 -23.47
CA GLU A 28 -6.79 25.26 -22.65
C GLU A 28 -6.83 24.17 -21.57
N TYR A 29 -7.98 23.94 -20.94
CA TYR A 29 -8.16 22.88 -19.97
C TYR A 29 -7.89 21.50 -20.59
N ASN A 30 -8.44 21.22 -21.77
CA ASN A 30 -8.28 19.94 -22.46
C ASN A 30 -6.83 19.66 -22.87
N LYS A 31 -5.98 20.68 -23.07
CA LYS A 31 -4.55 20.46 -23.30
C LYS A 31 -3.88 19.74 -22.13
N TYR A 32 -4.31 20.00 -20.88
CA TYR A 32 -3.81 19.30 -19.69
C TYR A 32 -4.28 17.84 -19.62
N LEU A 33 -5.39 17.53 -20.28
CA LEU A 33 -5.99 16.20 -20.32
C LEU A 33 -5.67 15.41 -21.59
N SER A 34 -4.88 15.96 -22.52
CA SER A 34 -4.52 15.31 -23.78
C SER A 34 -4.07 13.85 -23.63
N HIS A 35 -3.27 13.56 -22.60
CA HIS A 35 -2.81 12.22 -22.26
C HIS A 35 -3.89 11.22 -21.78
N LYS A 36 -5.11 11.70 -21.54
CA LYS A 36 -6.30 10.91 -21.16
C LYS A 36 -7.38 10.90 -22.23
N LEU A 37 -7.42 11.94 -23.08
CA LEU A 37 -8.44 12.11 -24.11
C LEU A 37 -8.05 11.47 -25.45
N ILE A 38 -6.77 11.19 -25.65
CA ILE A 38 -6.27 10.52 -26.86
C ILE A 38 -6.26 9.01 -26.62
N ASP A 39 -7.11 8.29 -27.34
CA ASP A 39 -7.02 6.84 -27.45
C ASP A 39 -5.65 6.46 -28.03
N ASN A 40 -4.93 5.56 -27.34
CA ASN A 40 -3.55 5.18 -27.63
C ASN A 40 -2.51 6.30 -27.43
N TYR A 41 -2.65 7.11 -26.38
CA TYR A 41 -1.59 8.04 -25.99
C TYR A 41 -0.26 7.31 -25.77
N GLU A 42 0.76 7.64 -26.58
CA GLU A 42 2.04 6.95 -26.55
C GLU A 42 2.87 7.42 -25.34
N ILE A 43 3.27 6.48 -24.48
CA ILE A 43 4.19 6.75 -23.37
C ILE A 43 5.60 6.87 -23.95
N GLU A 44 6.15 8.06 -24.14
CA GLU A 44 7.49 8.22 -24.74
C GLU A 44 8.66 7.72 -23.85
N ASN A 45 8.43 7.50 -22.55
CA ASN A 45 9.47 7.06 -21.63
C ASN A 45 9.80 5.57 -21.81
N GLU A 46 10.86 5.28 -22.55
CA GLU A 46 11.29 3.90 -22.87
C GLU A 46 11.57 3.04 -21.64
N ARG A 47 12.15 3.60 -20.57
CA ARG A 47 12.34 2.86 -19.31
C ARG A 47 11.00 2.45 -18.69
N LEU A 48 10.01 3.33 -18.73
CA LEU A 48 8.67 3.04 -18.25
C LEU A 48 8.00 1.98 -19.14
N LYS A 49 8.13 2.06 -20.47
CA LYS A 49 7.65 1.01 -21.40
C LYS A 49 8.26 -0.35 -21.03
N GLU A 50 9.58 -0.42 -20.88
CA GLU A 50 10.28 -1.66 -20.52
C GLU A 50 9.79 -2.25 -19.19
N VAL A 51 9.57 -1.41 -18.18
CA VAL A 51 9.08 -1.87 -16.86
C VAL A 51 7.63 -2.35 -16.94
N LEU A 52 6.77 -1.65 -17.71
CA LEU A 52 5.38 -2.03 -17.91
C LEU A 52 5.26 -3.35 -18.70
N GLU A 53 6.08 -3.56 -19.73
CA GLU A 53 6.10 -4.80 -20.50
C GLU A 53 6.68 -5.99 -19.71
N ARG A 54 7.64 -5.73 -18.81
CA ARG A 54 8.22 -6.78 -17.94
C ARG A 54 7.29 -7.21 -16.81
N ARG A 55 6.26 -6.44 -16.47
CA ARG A 55 5.26 -6.85 -15.47
C ARG A 55 4.38 -7.96 -16.04
N LYS A 56 4.69 -9.21 -15.68
CA LYS A 56 3.73 -10.31 -15.74
C LYS A 56 2.58 -10.00 -14.79
N GLY A 57 1.35 -10.00 -15.31
CA GLY A 57 0.16 -9.58 -14.59
C GLY A 57 -0.25 -8.14 -14.86
N ARG A 58 -0.26 -7.77 -16.15
CA ARG A 58 -1.05 -6.63 -16.60
C ARG A 58 -2.48 -6.94 -16.16
N SER A 59 -3.02 -6.16 -15.22
CA SER A 59 -4.43 -5.84 -15.22
C SER A 59 -4.72 -5.18 -16.57
N ASN A 60 -4.95 -5.99 -17.59
CA ASN A 60 -5.85 -5.66 -18.67
C ASN A 60 -7.12 -5.13 -18.01
N GLU A 61 -7.68 -4.06 -18.53
CA GLU A 61 -8.71 -3.24 -17.88
C GLU A 61 -9.99 -3.98 -17.45
N PHE A 62 -10.10 -5.29 -17.69
CA PHE A 62 -11.17 -6.16 -17.17
C PHE A 62 -10.73 -7.58 -16.76
N GLY A 63 -9.42 -7.87 -16.69
CA GLY A 63 -8.91 -9.15 -16.16
C GLY A 63 -8.70 -9.05 -14.67
N ASN A 64 -9.56 -9.71 -13.89
CA ASN A 64 -9.56 -9.60 -12.44
C ASN A 64 -8.21 -10.10 -11.92
N TYR A 65 -7.38 -9.23 -11.35
CA TYR A 65 -6.12 -9.62 -10.68
C TYR A 65 -6.31 -10.81 -9.72
N VAL A 66 -7.54 -10.98 -9.23
CA VAL A 66 -8.03 -12.14 -8.49
C VAL A 66 -7.88 -13.44 -9.27
N GLU A 67 -8.29 -13.52 -10.54
CA GLU A 67 -8.19 -14.73 -11.37
C GLU A 67 -6.74 -15.11 -11.63
N GLU A 68 -5.86 -14.14 -11.94
CA GLU A 68 -4.43 -14.42 -12.11
C GLU A 68 -3.80 -14.89 -10.79
N PHE A 69 -4.20 -14.30 -9.67
CA PHE A 69 -3.78 -14.72 -8.34
C PHE A 69 -4.29 -16.13 -8.01
N GLU A 70 -5.55 -16.44 -8.32
CA GLU A 70 -6.15 -17.76 -8.15
C GLU A 70 -5.42 -18.81 -9.00
N CYS A 71 -5.14 -18.51 -10.28
CA CYS A 71 -4.34 -19.37 -11.14
C CYS A 71 -2.91 -19.56 -10.61
N PHE A 72 -2.28 -18.50 -10.08
CA PHE A 72 -0.97 -18.60 -9.45
C PHE A 72 -1.01 -19.50 -8.22
N VAL A 73 -2.01 -19.34 -7.34
CA VAL A 73 -2.18 -20.17 -6.15
C VAL A 73 -2.40 -21.63 -6.55
N CYS A 74 -3.33 -21.90 -7.47
CA CYS A 74 -3.59 -23.24 -7.99
C CYS A 74 -2.33 -23.88 -8.58
N THR A 75 -1.60 -23.15 -9.44
CA THR A 75 -0.35 -23.64 -10.03
C THR A 75 0.68 -23.97 -8.95
N ASN A 76 0.81 -23.17 -7.90
CA ASN A 76 1.74 -23.44 -6.81
C ASN A 76 1.32 -24.63 -5.93
N ILE A 77 0.01 -24.87 -5.75
CA ILE A 77 -0.52 -26.03 -5.01
C ILE A 77 -0.28 -27.32 -5.80
N TYR A 78 -0.53 -27.31 -7.11
CA TYR A 78 -0.39 -28.49 -7.97
C TYR A 78 1.07 -28.80 -8.35
N GLN A 79 1.97 -27.82 -8.29
CA GLN A 79 3.40 -28.09 -8.42
C GLN A 79 3.88 -28.87 -7.19
N PRO A 80 4.57 -30.02 -7.35
CA PRO A 80 5.12 -30.80 -6.25
C PRO A 80 6.32 -30.08 -5.63
N LYS A 81 6.05 -28.98 -4.92
CA LYS A 81 7.01 -28.37 -4.01
C LYS A 81 6.91 -29.12 -2.70
N LYS A 82 8.07 -29.50 -2.13
CA LYS A 82 8.17 -29.95 -0.73
C LYS A 82 7.29 -29.03 0.10
N SER A 83 6.41 -29.60 0.94
CA SER A 83 5.51 -28.78 1.76
C SER A 83 6.37 -27.72 2.44
N LYS A 84 6.13 -26.46 2.07
CA LYS A 84 6.62 -25.34 2.87
C LYS A 84 5.68 -25.28 4.05
N ILE A 85 5.84 -26.24 4.97
CA ILE A 85 5.22 -26.12 6.28
C ILE A 85 5.70 -24.79 6.79
N VAL A 86 4.73 -23.90 6.99
CA VAL A 86 4.99 -22.56 7.45
C VAL A 86 5.55 -22.72 8.86
N ASP A 87 6.82 -22.39 9.02
CA ASP A 87 7.50 -22.45 10.30
C ASP A 87 7.40 -21.09 11.00
N GLU A 88 7.82 -21.04 12.25
CA GLU A 88 7.82 -19.81 13.05
C GLU A 88 8.56 -18.67 12.34
N LYS A 89 9.60 -18.97 11.54
CA LYS A 89 10.37 -17.97 10.81
C LYS A 89 9.55 -17.26 9.74
N HIS A 90 8.53 -17.91 9.19
CA HIS A 90 7.65 -17.30 8.21
C HIS A 90 6.68 -16.28 8.82
N TYR A 91 6.27 -16.49 10.08
CA TYR A 91 5.40 -15.56 10.81
C TYR A 91 6.17 -14.55 11.67
N ASN A 92 7.47 -14.75 11.86
CA ASN A 92 8.32 -13.83 12.60
C ASN A 92 8.73 -12.64 11.72
N CYS A 93 7.77 -11.74 11.49
CA CYS A 93 7.99 -10.48 10.78
C CYS A 93 8.79 -9.53 11.67
N PRO A 94 10.01 -9.09 11.32
CA PRO A 94 10.74 -8.11 12.11
C PRO A 94 10.05 -6.74 12.07
N LEU A 95 10.40 -5.88 13.04
CA LEU A 95 10.00 -4.47 13.01
C LEU A 95 10.34 -3.83 11.66
N PRO A 96 9.40 -3.05 11.06
CA PRO A 96 9.61 -2.44 9.76
C PRO A 96 10.80 -1.46 9.82
N LYS A 97 11.66 -1.56 8.81
CA LYS A 97 12.80 -0.66 8.61
C LYS A 97 12.49 0.31 7.49
N ASN A 98 12.93 1.55 7.66
CA ASN A 98 12.85 2.55 6.60
C ASN A 98 13.65 2.07 5.37
N PRO A 99 13.06 2.05 4.17
CA PRO A 99 13.71 1.49 2.98
C PRO A 99 14.93 2.30 2.50
N LEU A 100 15.04 3.57 2.90
CA LEU A 100 16.15 4.45 2.52
C LEU A 100 17.29 4.41 3.53
N THR A 101 16.97 4.39 4.83
CA THR A 101 17.98 4.48 5.89
C THR A 101 18.34 3.14 6.51
N ASN A 102 17.53 2.10 6.26
CA ASN A 102 17.62 0.77 6.87
C ASN A 102 17.57 0.78 8.41
N LYS A 103 17.04 1.85 9.00
CA LYS A 103 16.85 2.01 10.46
C LYS A 103 15.37 1.87 10.82
N ILE A 104 15.11 1.44 12.04
CA ILE A 104 13.76 1.46 12.62
C ILE A 104 13.45 2.91 13.00
N ASP A 105 12.29 3.38 12.58
CA ASP A 105 11.77 4.70 12.92
C ASP A 105 10.55 4.51 13.82
N HIS A 106 10.73 4.71 15.13
CA HIS A 106 9.66 4.57 16.12
C HIS A 106 8.61 5.69 16.03
N SER A 107 8.89 6.79 15.32
CA SER A 107 7.88 7.81 15.03
C SER A 107 6.97 7.42 13.86
N ASN A 108 7.39 6.45 13.05
CA ASN A 108 6.62 5.98 11.92
C ASN A 108 5.38 5.20 12.38
N TRP A 109 4.22 5.55 11.82
CA TRP A 109 2.96 4.91 12.13
C TRP A 109 2.96 3.39 11.89
N TRP A 110 3.65 2.90 10.86
CA TRP A 110 3.79 1.45 10.59
C TRP A 110 4.52 0.71 11.70
N THR A 111 5.54 1.33 12.31
CA THR A 111 6.25 0.75 13.45
C THR A 111 5.30 0.61 14.64
N ASN A 112 4.49 1.63 14.90
CA ASN A 112 3.49 1.60 15.99
C ASN A 112 2.40 0.55 15.74
N GLN A 113 1.91 0.43 14.50
CA GLN A 113 0.94 -0.61 14.14
C GLN A 113 1.51 -2.02 14.30
N TRP A 114 2.78 -2.23 13.92
CA TRP A 114 3.44 -3.51 14.12
C TRP A 114 3.51 -3.87 15.60
N ILE A 115 3.88 -2.92 16.47
CA ILE A 115 3.97 -3.16 17.93
C ILE A 115 2.59 -3.50 18.50
N LEU A 116 1.54 -2.73 18.16
CA LEU A 116 0.17 -3.01 18.59
C LEU A 116 -0.34 -4.37 18.08
N GLY A 117 0.06 -4.75 16.87
CA GLY A 117 -0.21 -6.08 16.30
C GLY A 117 0.45 -7.18 17.13
N LYS A 118 1.70 -6.99 17.55
CA LYS A 118 2.40 -7.91 18.46
C LYS A 118 1.66 -8.04 19.80
N CYS A 119 1.25 -6.94 20.41
CA CYS A 119 0.48 -6.96 21.66
C CYS A 119 -0.84 -7.74 21.52
N SER A 120 -1.53 -7.52 20.40
CA SER A 120 -2.79 -8.22 20.08
C SER A 120 -2.55 -9.72 19.94
N ALA A 121 -1.48 -10.13 19.25
CA ALA A 121 -1.12 -11.53 19.05
C ALA A 121 -0.74 -12.21 20.39
N THR A 122 0.02 -11.53 21.25
CA THR A 122 0.37 -12.01 22.59
C THR A 122 -0.89 -12.24 23.43
N LEU A 123 -1.80 -11.25 23.50
CA LEU A 123 -3.05 -11.36 24.24
C LEU A 123 -3.95 -12.46 23.67
N LEU A 124 -4.11 -12.52 22.35
CA LEU A 124 -4.90 -13.56 21.68
C LEU A 124 -4.37 -14.96 21.99
N SER A 125 -3.04 -15.14 21.93
CA SER A 125 -2.41 -16.42 22.25
C SER A 125 -2.68 -16.84 23.69
N TYR A 126 -2.62 -15.92 24.65
CA TYR A 126 -2.98 -16.18 26.04
C TYR A 126 -4.44 -16.65 26.18
N HIS A 127 -5.39 -15.97 25.54
CA HIS A 127 -6.80 -16.39 25.59
C HIS A 127 -7.02 -17.79 25.00
N LEU A 128 -6.42 -18.07 23.84
CA LEU A 128 -6.55 -19.35 23.16
C LEU A 128 -5.94 -20.50 23.97
N GLN A 129 -4.74 -20.31 24.52
CA GLN A 129 -4.05 -21.33 25.31
C GLN A 129 -4.77 -21.66 26.63
N ASN A 130 -5.49 -20.69 27.19
CA ASN A 130 -6.20 -20.83 28.46
C ASN A 130 -7.72 -21.05 28.30
N ASN A 131 -8.20 -21.26 27.07
CA ASN A 131 -9.63 -21.42 26.74
C ASN A 131 -10.53 -20.29 27.31
N LEU A 132 -10.03 -19.06 27.29
CA LEU A 132 -10.76 -17.89 27.78
C LEU A 132 -11.59 -17.27 26.65
N THR A 133 -12.81 -16.84 26.97
CA THR A 133 -13.64 -16.08 26.02
C THR A 133 -13.06 -14.69 25.78
N ILE A 134 -13.26 -14.18 24.56
CA ILE A 134 -12.79 -12.85 24.16
C ILE A 134 -13.98 -11.90 24.15
N ASN A 135 -13.92 -10.88 25.00
CA ASN A 135 -14.80 -9.72 24.91
C ASN A 135 -14.03 -8.58 24.23
N LYS A 136 -14.61 -7.98 23.20
CA LYS A 136 -13.93 -6.97 22.38
C LYS A 136 -13.47 -5.74 23.19
N GLU A 137 -14.28 -5.24 24.12
CA GLU A 137 -13.96 -4.04 24.90
C GLU A 137 -12.80 -4.31 25.86
N ASN A 138 -12.86 -5.43 26.59
CA ASN A 138 -11.77 -5.83 27.48
C ASN A 138 -10.49 -6.13 26.70
N PHE A 139 -10.59 -6.81 25.56
CA PHE A 139 -9.44 -7.12 24.71
C PHE A 139 -8.72 -5.86 24.23
N GLU A 140 -9.46 -4.85 23.79
CA GLU A 140 -8.88 -3.58 23.37
C GLU A 140 -8.20 -2.84 24.53
N LYS A 141 -8.82 -2.84 25.72
CA LYS A 141 -8.24 -2.23 26.92
C LYS A 141 -6.95 -2.94 27.37
N ASP A 142 -6.96 -4.26 27.42
CA ASP A 142 -5.81 -5.07 27.85
C ASP A 142 -4.67 -4.99 26.83
N LYS A 143 -4.99 -4.92 25.53
CA LYS A 143 -4.01 -4.65 24.48
C LYS A 143 -3.30 -3.31 24.69
N MET A 144 -4.06 -2.24 24.99
CA MET A 144 -3.46 -0.92 25.24
C MET A 144 -2.61 -0.93 26.52
N LYS A 145 -3.03 -1.66 27.55
CA LYS A 145 -2.21 -1.84 28.76
C LYS A 145 -0.87 -2.52 28.45
N LEU A 146 -0.87 -3.61 27.68
CA LEU A 146 0.36 -4.30 27.27
C LEU A 146 1.28 -3.39 26.45
N TYR A 147 0.70 -2.56 25.58
CA TYR A 147 1.44 -1.59 24.79
C TYR A 147 2.11 -0.52 25.68
N GLU A 148 1.39 0.01 26.67
CA GLU A 148 1.89 1.00 27.62
C GLU A 148 2.96 0.44 28.57
N THR A 149 2.85 -0.83 28.99
CA THR A 149 3.84 -1.50 29.84
C THR A 149 5.01 -2.09 29.06
N ASN A 150 4.95 -2.07 27.73
CA ASN A 150 5.95 -2.69 26.84
C ASN A 150 6.13 -4.20 27.14
N GLU A 151 5.03 -4.88 27.45
CA GLU A 151 4.97 -6.32 27.78
C GLU A 151 4.42 -7.16 26.61
N CYS A 152 4.49 -6.59 25.41
CA CYS A 152 4.29 -7.29 24.16
C CYS A 152 5.59 -8.03 23.76
#